data_AF-A0A9W4PIA5-F1
#
_entry.id   AF-A0A9W4PIA5-F1
#
_cell.length_a   1.000
_cell.length_b   1.000
_cell.length_c   1.000
_cell.angle_alpha   90.00
_cell.angle_beta   90.00
_cell.angle_gamma   90.00
#
_symmetry.space_group_name_H-M   'P 1'
#
loop_
_entity.id
_entity.type
_entity.pdbx_description
1 polymer ?
#
loop_
_entity_poly.entity_id
_entity_poly.type
_entity_poly.pdbx_seq_one_letter_code
_entity_poly.pdbx_strand_id
1 'polypeptide(L)' 'MKKSHILNILAGLIIIGVQVYHIANGGDPLFPVIMIGLFVVSYIMERKGVSSFYWAGLTILLLLFSLWTMLPRLLFGP' A
#
# COMPACT_ATOMS: atom_id res chain seq x y z
N MET A 1 -17.61 -12.49 -2.80
CA MET A 1 -16.81 -11.31 -2.39
C MET A 1 -17.16 -10.13 -3.29
N LYS A 2 -17.28 -8.91 -2.75
CA LYS A 2 -17.53 -7.72 -3.58
C LYS A 2 -16.30 -7.43 -4.45
N LYS A 3 -16.49 -6.94 -5.68
CA LYS A 3 -15.38 -6.58 -6.59
C LYS A 3 -14.40 -5.58 -5.95
N SER A 4 -14.91 -4.66 -5.14
CA SER A 4 -14.11 -3.69 -4.35
C SER A 4 -13.11 -4.36 -3.41
N HIS A 5 -13.49 -5.49 -2.83
CA HIS A 5 -12.68 -6.20 -1.86
C HIS A 5 -11.49 -6.90 -2.49
N ILE A 6 -11.71 -7.47 -3.68
CA ILE A 6 -10.64 -8.09 -4.47
C ILE A 6 -9.62 -7.02 -4.88
N LEU A 7 -10.09 -5.84 -5.30
CA LEU A 7 -9.21 -4.71 -5.64
C LEU A 7 -8.39 -4.24 -4.42
N ASN A 8 -9.01 -4.13 -3.25
CA ASN A 8 -8.31 -3.71 -2.03
C ASN A 8 -7.24 -4.74 -1.60
N ILE A 9 -7.55 -6.03 -1.73
CA ILE A 9 -6.58 -7.11 -1.45
C ILE A 9 -5.41 -7.06 -2.45
N LEU A 10 -5.68 -6.89 -3.74
CA LEU A 10 -4.64 -6.79 -4.78
C LEU A 10 -3.74 -5.58 -4.54
N ALA A 11 -4.32 -4.41 -4.23
CA ALA A 11 -3.55 -3.22 -3.87
C ALA A 11 -2.71 -3.47 -2.60
N GLY A 12 -3.27 -4.16 -1.60
CA GLY A 12 -2.58 -4.56 -0.40
C GLY A 12 -1.35 -5.42 -0.64
N LEU A 13 -1.47 -6.43 -1.49
CA LEU A 13 -0.34 -7.31 -1.86
C LEU A 13 0.82 -6.50 -2.46
N ILE A 14 0.50 -5.53 -3.32
CA ILE A 14 1.52 -4.64 -3.92
C ILE A 14 2.12 -3.75 -2.83
N ILE A 15 1.31 -3.03 -2.05
CA ILE A 15 1.80 -2.12 -1.01
C ILE A 15 2.71 -2.88 -0.04
N ILE A 16 2.22 -3.98 0.53
CA ILE A 16 2.98 -4.78 1.51
C ILE A 16 4.25 -5.34 0.86
N GLY A 17 4.17 -5.90 -0.35
CA GLY A 17 5.34 -6.44 -1.05
C GLY A 17 6.43 -5.40 -1.27
N VAL A 18 6.07 -4.18 -1.71
CA VAL A 18 7.00 -3.07 -1.89
C VAL A 18 7.62 -2.62 -0.56
N GLN A 19 6.81 -2.49 0.49
CA GLN A 19 7.32 -2.07 1.80
C GLN A 19 8.26 -3.12 2.43
N VAL A 20 7.92 -4.41 2.32
CA VAL A 20 8.80 -5.51 2.75
C VAL A 20 10.11 -5.50 1.96
N TYR A 21 10.05 -5.22 0.65
CA TYR A 21 11.25 -5.07 -0.17
C TYR A 21 12.14 -3.90 0.30
N HIS A 22 11.57 -2.75 0.66
CA HIS A 22 12.34 -1.63 1.20
C HIS A 22 13.04 -1.96 2.52
N ILE A 23 12.35 -2.69 3.41
CA ILE A 23 12.94 -3.19 4.66
C ILE A 23 14.10 -4.15 4.34
N ALA A 24 13.91 -5.09 3.41
CA ALA A 24 14.93 -6.07 3.04
C ALA A 24 16.17 -5.46 2.38
N ASN A 25 16.05 -4.30 1.72
CA ASN A 25 17.17 -3.58 1.12
C ASN A 25 17.96 -2.69 2.10
N GLY A 26 17.70 -2.81 3.41
CA GLY A 26 18.42 -2.07 4.45
C GLY A 26 17.98 -0.61 4.61
N GLY A 27 16.80 -0.24 4.08
CA GLY A 27 16.19 1.07 4.36
C GLY A 27 15.72 1.20 5.81
N ASP A 28 15.50 2.43 6.27
CA ASP A 28 14.87 2.69 7.57
C ASP A 28 13.47 2.03 7.62
N PRO A 29 13.22 1.10 8.56
CA PRO A 29 11.96 0.37 8.62
C PRO A 29 10.77 1.22 9.05
N LEU A 30 10.97 2.41 9.63
CA LEU A 30 9.90 3.24 10.17
C LEU A 30 8.85 3.56 9.11
N PHE A 31 9.29 4.05 7.95
CA PHE A 31 8.39 4.45 6.87
C PHE A 31 7.61 3.27 6.27
N PRO A 32 8.26 2.15 5.88
CA PRO A 32 7.58 0.93 5.45
C PRO A 32 6.55 0.39 6.45
N VAL A 33 6.87 0.40 7.75
CA VAL A 33 5.96 -0.08 8.80
C VAL A 33 4.74 0.82 8.94
N ILE A 34 4.92 2.15 8.89
CA ILE A 34 3.80 3.10 8.89
C ILE A 34 2.88 2.87 7.68
N MET A 35 3.47 2.72 6.50
CA MET A 35 2.73 2.44 5.25
C MET A 35 1.87 1.16 5.36
N ILE A 36 2.44 0.08 5.90
CA ILE A 36 1.72 -1.18 6.14
C ILE A 36 0.60 -0.96 7.15
N GLY A 37 0.87 -0.28 8.27
CA GLY A 37 -0.13 0.04 9.28
C GLY A 37 -1.32 0.83 8.72
N LEU A 38 -1.05 1.85 7.91
CA LEU A 38 -2.09 2.65 7.24
C LEU A 38 -2.92 1.81 6.26
N PHE A 39 -2.29 0.88 5.53
CA PHE A 39 -3.02 -0.04 4.67
C PHE A 39 -3.95 -0.95 5.48
N VAL A 40 -3.49 -1.49 6.63
CA VAL A 40 -4.32 -2.30 7.53
C VAL A 40 -5.53 -1.51 8.02
N VAL A 41 -5.35 -0.25 8.41
CA VAL A 41 -6.46 0.64 8.80
C VAL A 41 -7.44 0.83 7.63
N SER A 42 -6.94 1.11 6.42
CA SER A 42 -7.76 1.22 5.22
C SER A 42 -8.59 -0.05 4.95
N TYR A 43 -7.97 -1.20 5.08
CA TYR A 43 -8.64 -2.49 4.93
C TYR A 43 -9.75 -2.70 5.97
N ILE A 44 -9.50 -2.37 7.24
CA ILE A 44 -10.51 -2.44 8.29
C ILE A 44 -11.67 -1.48 7.99
N MET A 45 -11.40 -0.27 7.48
CA MET A 45 -12.43 0.69 7.08
C MET A 45 -13.31 0.13 5.96
N GLU A 46 -12.73 -0.51 4.94
CA GLU A 46 -13.48 -1.22 3.89
C GLU A 46 -14.41 -2.28 4.50
N ARG A 47 -13.88 -3.10 5.42
CA ARG A 47 -14.62 -4.18 6.08
C ARG A 47 -15.75 -3.68 6.98
N LYS A 48 -15.58 -2.52 7.60
CA LYS A 48 -16.61 -1.87 8.43
C LYS A 48 -17.64 -1.09 7.62
N GLY A 49 -17.52 -1.07 6.28
CA GLY A 49 -18.48 -0.38 5.41
C GLY A 49 -18.36 1.14 5.45
N VAL A 50 -17.19 1.68 5.82
CA VAL A 50 -16.92 3.11 5.67
C VAL A 50 -17.05 3.50 4.20
N SER A 51 -17.48 4.73 3.92
CA SER A 51 -17.65 5.23 2.56
C SER A 51 -16.41 4.96 1.70
N SER A 52 -16.66 4.48 0.48
CA SER A 52 -15.64 4.13 -0.52
C SER A 52 -14.67 5.25 -0.79
N PHE A 53 -15.10 6.50 -0.65
CA PHE A 53 -14.21 7.65 -0.84
C PHE A 53 -13.03 7.64 0.15
N TYR A 54 -13.25 7.26 1.40
CA TYR A 54 -12.20 7.33 2.43
C TYR A 54 -11.23 6.16 2.34
N TRP A 55 -11.73 4.91 2.33
CA TRP A 55 -10.84 3.75 2.28
C TRP A 55 -10.19 3.60 0.90
N ALA A 56 -10.93 3.80 -0.20
CA ALA A 56 -10.34 3.67 -1.53
C ALA A 56 -9.38 4.83 -1.81
N GLY A 57 -9.69 6.05 -1.36
CA GLY A 57 -8.79 7.19 -1.45
C GLY A 57 -7.46 6.94 -0.73
N LEU A 58 -7.53 6.42 0.51
CA LEU A 58 -6.33 6.05 1.27
C LEU A 58 -5.54 4.92 0.59
N THR A 59 -6.21 3.85 0.15
CA THR A 59 -5.54 2.73 -0.54
C THR A 59 -4.88 3.19 -1.85
N ILE A 60 -5.54 4.03 -2.66
CA ILE A 60 -4.98 4.57 -3.90
C ILE A 60 -3.77 5.45 -3.59
N LEU A 61 -3.86 6.31 -2.58
CA LEU A 61 -2.73 7.16 -2.17
C LEU A 61 -1.53 6.31 -1.75
N LEU A 62 -1.74 5.30 -0.90
CA LEU A 62 -0.69 4.38 -0.45
C LEU A 62 -0.10 3.57 -1.61
N LEU A 63 -0.92 3.16 -2.58
CA LEU A 63 -0.47 2.44 -3.77
C LEU A 63 0.42 3.33 -4.65
N LEU A 64 -0.04 4.55 -4.95
CA LEU A 64 0.73 5.53 -5.72
C LEU A 64 2.07 5.85 -5.03
N PHE A 65 2.05 6.05 -3.71
CA PHE A 65 3.28 6.30 -2.95
C PHE A 65 4.23 5.11 -2.99
N SER A 66 3.71 3.89 -2.81
CA SER A 66 4.51 2.67 -2.89
C SER A 66 5.17 2.53 -4.27
N LEU A 67 4.41 2.71 -5.35
CA LEU A 67 4.93 2.64 -6.72
C LEU A 67 5.93 3.77 -7.00
N TRP A 68 5.67 4.98 -6.52
CA TRP A 68 6.58 6.12 -6.64
C TRP A 68 7.94 5.85 -6.01
N THR A 69 7.97 5.23 -4.83
CA THR A 69 9.25 4.88 -4.16
C THR A 69 10.06 3.83 -4.93
N MET A 70 9.44 3.06 -5.82
CA MET A 70 10.14 2.12 -6.70
C MET A 70 10.57 2.75 -8.03
N LEU A 71 9.94 3.87 -8.43
CA LEU A 71 10.13 4.49 -9.73
C LEU A 71 11.60 4.88 -10.02
N PRO A 72 12.38 5.45 -9.07
CA PRO A 72 13.78 5.75 -9.30
C PRO A 72 14.61 4.50 -9.60
N ARG A 73 14.31 3.36 -8.95
CA ARG A 73 14.98 2.08 -9.22
C ARG A 73 14.59 1.51 -10.58
N LEU A 74 13.31 1.61 -10.97
CA LEU A 74 12.83 1.12 -12.26
C LEU A 74 13.37 1.93 -13.46
N LEU A 75 13.61 3.22 -13.28
CA LEU A 75 14.02 4.12 -14.37
C LEU A 75 15.51 4.44 -14.38
N PHE A 76 16.18 4.43 -13.22
CA PHE A 76 17.54 4.96 -13.05
C PHE A 76 18.44 4.07 -12.16
N GLY A 77 17.98 2.90 -11.74
CA GLY A 77 18.87 1.93 -11.08
C GLY A 77 19.86 1.31 -12.08
N PRO A 78 21.02 0.79 -11.63
CA PRO A 78 21.76 -0.19 -12.43
C PRO A 78 20.90 -1.44 -12.72
#